data_AF-A0A402ABQ6-F1
#
_entry.id   AF-A0A402ABQ6-F1
#
_cell.length_a   1.000
_cell.length_b   1.000
_cell.length_c   1.000
_cell.angle_alpha   90.00
_cell.angle_beta   90.00
_cell.angle_gamma   90.00
#
_symmetry.space_group_name_H-M   'P 1'
#
loop_
_entity.id
_entity.type
_entity.pdbx_description
1 polymer ?
#
loop_
_entity_poly.entity_id
_entity_poly.type
_entity_poly.pdbx_seq_one_letter_code
_entity_poly.pdbx_strand_id
1 'polypeptide(L)'
;MTISCKLRLMLAKANVERARLGEPALSLRRLADESGVSLSVLAALHTGKSQRIDYTTIDHLLTYFSRYFQVTTDDLLNWESSPERERETPLKYPEYVRDTTQKSSYA
;
A
#
# COMPACT_ATOMS: atom_id res chain seq x y z
N MET A 1 -10.08 2.82 1.16
CA MET A 1 -8.66 2.75 1.56
C MET A 1 -7.99 1.81 0.60
N THR A 2 -7.13 2.32 -0.27
CA THR A 2 -6.46 1.53 -1.30
C THR A 2 -4.97 1.59 -1.04
N ILE A 3 -4.34 0.42 -0.93
CA ILE A 3 -2.88 0.33 -0.86
C ILE A 3 -2.38 0.25 -2.30
N SER A 4 -1.54 1.20 -2.71
CA SER A 4 -0.89 1.18 -4.02
C SER A 4 0.58 0.77 -3.87
N CYS A 5 1.10 0.01 -4.84
CA CYS A 5 2.49 -0.42 -4.86
C CYS A 5 3.28 0.40 -5.89
N LYS A 6 4.40 1.01 -5.48
CA LYS A 6 5.28 1.84 -6.33
C LYS A 6 6.21 0.98 -7.20
N LEU A 7 5.75 -0.16 -7.70
CA LEU A 7 6.56 -1.15 -8.41
C LEU A 7 7.31 -0.58 -9.63
N ARG A 8 6.67 0.34 -10.37
CA ARG A 8 7.30 1.02 -11.52
C ARG A 8 8.53 1.82 -11.13
N LEU A 9 8.46 2.57 -10.03
CA LEU A 9 9.58 3.36 -9.53
C LEU A 9 10.71 2.44 -9.05
N MET A 10 10.35 1.35 -8.36
CA MET A 10 11.30 0.36 -7.87
C MET A 10 12.07 -0.33 -9.00
N LEU A 11 11.36 -0.73 -10.07
CA LEU A 11 11.97 -1.29 -11.27
C LEU A 11 12.90 -0.31 -11.97
N ALA A 12 12.50 0.96 -12.08
CA ALA A 12 13.33 1.99 -12.70
C ALA A 12 14.65 2.19 -11.92
N LYS A 13 14.57 2.31 -10.59
CA LYS A 13 15.75 2.42 -9.72
C LYS A 13 16.67 1.20 -9.85
N ALA A 14 16.11 -0.01 -9.78
CA ALA A 14 16.89 -1.24 -9.93
C ALA A 14 17.59 -1.31 -11.30
N ASN A 15 16.94 -0.85 -12.37
CA ASN A 15 17.53 -0.81 -13.71
C ASN A 15 18.69 0.18 -13.84
N VAL A 16 18.68 1.29 -13.09
CA VAL A 16 19.82 2.21 -13.01
C VAL A 16 21.02 1.50 -12.36
N GLU A 17 20.81 0.81 -11.25
CA GLU A 17 21.88 0.05 -10.58
C GLU A 17 22.40 -1.09 -11.46
N ARG A 18 21.51 -1.83 -12.12
CA ARG A 18 21.90 -2.87 -13.08
C ARG A 18 22.72 -2.32 -14.25
N ALA A 19 22.31 -1.20 -14.83
CA ALA A 19 23.06 -0.55 -15.89
C ALA A 19 24.46 -0.14 -15.42
N ARG A 20 24.59 0.34 -14.17
CA ARG A 20 25.89 0.67 -13.56
C ARG A 20 26.80 -0.56 -13.42
N LEU A 21 26.21 -1.73 -13.16
CA LEU A 21 26.91 -3.02 -13.04
C LEU A 21 27.15 -3.70 -14.40
N GLY A 22 26.65 -3.14 -15.50
CA GLY A 22 26.71 -3.77 -16.83
C GLY A 22 25.72 -4.94 -17.00
N GLU A 23 24.74 -5.05 -16.12
CA GLU A 23 23.72 -6.09 -16.17
C GLU A 23 22.57 -5.73 -17.13
N PRO A 24 21.85 -6.73 -17.67
CA PRO A 24 20.70 -6.47 -18.50
C PRO A 24 19.54 -5.88 -17.69
N ALA A 25 18.76 -5.01 -18.33
CA ALA A 25 17.56 -4.45 -17.73
C ALA A 25 16.60 -5.54 -17.21
N LEU A 26 16.07 -5.30 -16.02
CA LEU A 26 15.07 -6.09 -15.35
C LEU A 26 13.70 -5.85 -16.00
N SER A 27 13.16 -6.91 -16.60
CA SER A 27 11.78 -6.97 -17.06
C SER A 27 10.86 -7.51 -15.95
N LEU A 28 9.54 -7.31 -16.08
CA LEU A 28 8.57 -7.91 -15.15
C LEU A 28 8.67 -9.45 -15.10
N ARG A 29 8.93 -10.08 -16.25
CA ARG A 29 9.11 -11.53 -16.33
C ARG A 29 10.33 -11.97 -15.52
N ARG A 30 11.45 -11.28 -15.72
CA ARG A 30 12.69 -11.57 -15.01
C ARG A 30 12.57 -11.30 -13.51
N LEU A 31 11.86 -10.24 -13.12
CA LEU A 31 11.53 -10.00 -11.73
C LEU A 31 10.70 -11.15 -11.14
N ALA A 32 9.73 -11.68 -11.88
CA ALA A 32 8.92 -12.81 -11.42
C ALA A 32 9.80 -14.03 -11.12
N ASP A 33 10.69 -14.37 -12.06
CA ASP A 33 11.59 -15.51 -11.96
C ASP A 33 12.59 -15.35 -10.80
N GLU A 34 13.11 -14.14 -10.57
CA GLU A 34 14.16 -13.90 -9.57
C GLU A 34 13.63 -13.57 -8.16
N SER A 35 12.42 -13.01 -8.03
CA SER A 35 11.79 -12.68 -6.74
C SER A 35 10.89 -13.78 -6.20
N GLY A 36 10.52 -14.78 -7.02
CA GLY A 36 9.57 -15.81 -6.65
C GLY A 36 8.12 -15.32 -6.53
N VAL A 37 7.84 -14.08 -6.93
CA VAL A 37 6.47 -13.54 -7.04
C VAL A 37 5.92 -13.87 -8.42
N SER A 38 4.67 -14.32 -8.50
CA SER A 38 4.07 -14.66 -9.79
C SER A 38 3.93 -13.44 -10.71
N LEU A 39 4.11 -13.66 -12.02
CA LEU A 39 4.01 -12.59 -13.02
C LEU A 39 2.64 -11.92 -13.03
N SER A 40 1.55 -12.66 -12.73
CA SER A 40 0.20 -12.10 -12.65
C SER A 40 0.04 -11.12 -11.50
N VAL A 41 0.61 -11.43 -10.33
CA VAL A 41 0.65 -10.54 -9.17
C VAL A 41 1.46 -9.30 -9.50
N LEU A 42 2.65 -9.45 -10.08
CA LEU A 42 3.47 -8.32 -10.50
C LEU A 42 2.78 -7.43 -11.54
N ALA A 43 2.04 -8.01 -12.49
CA ALA A 43 1.27 -7.25 -13.47
C ALA A 43 0.11 -6.47 -12.81
N ALA A 44 -0.58 -7.07 -11.84
CA ALA A 44 -1.63 -6.39 -11.08
C ALA A 44 -1.07 -5.22 -10.24
N LEU A 45 0.09 -5.41 -9.60
CA LEU A 45 0.79 -4.37 -8.86
C LEU A 45 1.30 -3.25 -9.78
N HIS A 46 1.88 -3.62 -10.92
CA HIS A 46 2.41 -2.67 -11.91
C HIS A 46 1.31 -1.74 -12.47
N THR A 47 0.11 -2.29 -12.70
CA THR A 47 -1.04 -1.56 -13.23
C THR A 47 -1.87 -0.84 -12.16
N GLY A 48 -1.51 -0.99 -10.87
CA GLY A 48 -2.26 -0.40 -9.76
C GLY A 48 -3.65 -1.03 -9.55
N LYS A 49 -3.91 -2.21 -10.13
CA LYS A 49 -5.20 -2.91 -10.02
C LYS A 49 -5.30 -3.79 -8.78
N SER A 50 -4.22 -3.91 -8.00
CA SER A 50 -4.22 -4.73 -6.78
C SER A 50 -4.95 -4.03 -5.64
N GLN A 51 -6.02 -4.65 -5.14
CA GLN A 51 -6.73 -4.16 -3.95
C GLN A 51 -6.11 -4.71 -2.65
N ARG A 52 -5.41 -5.84 -2.74
CA ARG A 52 -4.73 -6.51 -1.64
C ARG A 52 -3.33 -6.91 -2.08
N ILE A 53 -2.40 -6.92 -1.14
CA ILE A 53 -1.03 -7.36 -1.36
C ILE A 53 -0.68 -8.24 -0.16
N ASP A 54 -0.38 -9.50 -0.43
CA ASP A 54 -0.04 -10.44 0.62
C ASP A 54 1.34 -10.11 1.22
N TYR A 55 1.50 -10.32 2.53
CA TYR A 55 2.76 -10.05 3.22
C TYR A 55 3.93 -10.85 2.65
N THR A 56 3.69 -12.05 2.14
CA THR A 56 4.71 -12.86 1.45
C THR A 56 5.21 -12.18 0.17
N THR A 57 4.31 -11.55 -0.58
CA THR A 57 4.67 -10.76 -1.77
C THR A 57 5.49 -9.54 -1.38
N ILE A 58 5.10 -8.85 -0.30
CA ILE A 58 5.83 -7.70 0.22
C ILE A 58 7.25 -8.13 0.62
N ASP A 59 7.39 -9.21 1.38
CA ASP A 59 8.67 -9.73 1.86
C ASP A 59 9.60 -10.13 0.71
N HIS A 60 9.08 -10.86 -0.28
CA HIS A 60 9.84 -11.23 -1.47
C HIS A 60 10.33 -10.01 -2.26
N LEU A 61 9.48 -8.99 -2.43
CA LEU A 61 9.85 -7.78 -3.14
C LEU A 61 10.88 -6.95 -2.37
N LEU A 62 10.71 -6.78 -1.05
CA LEU A 62 11.66 -6.08 -0.20
C LEU A 62 13.01 -6.79 -0.20
N THR A 63 13.01 -8.12 -0.05
CA THR A 63 14.22 -8.96 -0.07
C THR A 63 14.92 -8.92 -1.42
N TYR A 64 14.17 -8.82 -2.52
CA TYR A 64 14.75 -8.71 -3.85
C TYR A 64 15.38 -7.33 -4.09
N PHE A 65 14.66 -6.23 -3.81
CA PHE A 65 15.13 -4.88 -4.08
C PHE A 65 16.24 -4.42 -3.12
N SER A 66 16.28 -4.97 -1.90
CA SER A 66 17.35 -4.68 -0.92
C SER A 66 18.76 -5.04 -1.41
N ARG A 67 18.86 -5.89 -2.44
CA ARG A 67 20.13 -6.23 -3.12
C ARG A 67 20.73 -5.05 -3.89
N TYR A 68 19.92 -4.10 -4.31
CA TYR A 68 20.34 -2.95 -5.12
C TYR A 68 20.43 -1.67 -4.31
N PHE A 69 19.46 -1.44 -3.41
CA PHE A 69 19.39 -0.24 -2.59
C PHE A 69 18.58 -0.50 -1.33
N GLN A 70 18.80 0.32 -0.29
CA GLN A 70 18.00 0.25 0.93
C GLN A 70 16.53 0.58 0.59
N VAL A 71 15.65 -0.38 0.87
CA VAL A 71 14.21 -0.27 0.62
C VAL A 71 13.45 -0.57 1.90
N THR A 72 12.45 0.24 2.19
CA THR A 72 11.50 0.02 3.27
C THR A 72 10.10 -0.25 2.74
N THR A 73 9.20 -0.71 3.62
CA THR A 73 7.80 -0.90 3.28
C THR A 73 7.14 0.39 2.79
N ASP A 74 7.53 1.56 3.33
CA ASP A 74 6.98 2.87 2.95
C ASP A 74 7.46 3.35 1.57
N ASP A 75 8.64 2.87 1.13
CA ASP A 75 9.13 3.10 -0.23
C ASP A 75 8.36 2.25 -1.25
N LEU A 76 7.98 1.04 -0.85
CA LEU A 76 7.29 0.08 -1.71
C LEU A 76 5.79 0.33 -1.78
N LEU A 77 5.17 0.64 -0.65
CA LEU A 77 3.72 0.78 -0.48
C LEU A 77 3.36 2.23 -0.18
N ASN A 78 2.28 2.67 -0.78
CA ASN A 78 1.66 3.95 -0.46
C ASN A 78 0.26 3.71 0.07
N TRP A 79 -0.06 4.38 1.18
CA TRP A 79 -1.42 4.42 1.69
C TRP A 79 -2.16 5.58 1.03
N GLU A 80 -3.06 5.28 0.09
CA GLU A 80 -3.93 6.30 -0.49
C GLU A 80 -5.27 6.32 0.25
N SER A 81 -5.47 7.36 1.05
CA SER A 81 -6.79 7.77 1.51
C SER A 81 -7.55 8.31 0.30
N SER A 82 -8.68 7.68 -0.07
CA SER A 82 -9.53 8.25 -1.12
C SER A 82 -10.01 9.63 -0.66
N PRO A 83 -9.79 10.69 -1.46
CA PRO A 83 -10.21 12.05 -1.10
C PRO A 83 -11.74 12.19 -1.00
N GLU A 84 -12.52 11.18 -1.43
CA GLU A 84 -13.97 11.20 -1.37
C GLU A 84 -14.53 11.10 0.07
N ARG A 85 -13.77 10.55 1.04
CA ARG A 85 -14.25 10.45 2.44
C ARG A 85 -13.98 11.68 3.31
N GLU A 86 -13.13 12.61 2.91
CA GLU A 86 -12.86 13.82 3.70
C GLU A 86 -13.91 14.93 3.49
N ARG A 87 -14.81 14.77 2.51
CA ARG A 87 -15.89 15.73 2.24
C ARG A 87 -17.22 15.38 2.92
N GLU A 88 -17.35 14.21 3.54
CA GLU A 88 -18.59 13.81 4.22
C GLU A 88 -18.47 14.01 5.74
N THR A 89 -18.81 15.24 6.14
CA THR A 89 -19.32 15.68 7.45
C THR A 89 -18.41 15.62 8.69
N PRO A 90 -18.22 16.75 9.41
CA PRO A 90 -17.85 16.70 10.82
C PRO A 90 -18.95 15.94 11.58
N LEU A 91 -18.56 14.93 12.36
CA LEU A 91 -19.43 14.24 13.32
C LEU A 91 -20.09 15.28 14.25
N LYS A 92 -21.32 15.66 13.93
CA LYS A 92 -22.19 16.39 14.86
C LYS A 92 -22.74 15.35 15.83
N TYR A 93 -22.07 15.19 16.97
CA TYR A 93 -22.57 14.37 18.06
C TYR A 93 -23.99 14.87 18.43
N PRO A 94 -25.00 13.99 18.55
CA PRO A 94 -26.26 14.41 19.11
C PRO A 94 -26.01 14.78 20.58
N GLU A 95 -26.20 16.06 20.90
CA GLU A 95 -26.31 16.55 22.26
C GLU A 95 -27.39 15.72 22.97
N TYR A 96 -27.00 14.93 23.96
CA TYR A 96 -27.96 14.27 24.84
C TYR A 96 -28.75 15.37 25.57
N VAL A 97 -29.98 15.61 25.11
CA VAL A 97 -30.96 16.40 25.86
C VAL A 97 -31.22 15.62 27.15
N ARG A 98 -30.69 16.12 28.26
CA ARG A 98 -31.06 15.63 29.59
C ARG A 98 -32.50 16.04 29.84
N ASP A 99 -33.45 15.15 29.55
CA ASP A 99 -34.82 15.28 30.05
C ASP A 99 -34.77 15.17 31.58
N THR A 100 -34.72 16.31 32.25
CA THR A 100 -34.98 16.41 33.68
C THR A 100 -36.48 16.27 33.90
N THR A 101 -37.01 15.06 33.96
CA THR A 101 -38.27 14.80 34.67
C THR A 101 -38.30 13.39 35.23
N GLN A 102 -37.92 13.25 36.50
CA GLN A 102 -38.56 12.30 37.39
C GLN A 102 -38.74 12.96 38.76
N LYS A 103 -39.89 13.62 38.92
CA LYS A 103 -40.52 13.74 40.24
C LYS A 103 -40.88 12.31 40.67
N SER A 104 -40.08 11.73 41.56
CA SER A 104 -40.48 10.54 42.31
C SER A 104 -40.76 10.98 43.74
N SER A 105 -42.03 11.28 43.98
CA SER A 105 -42.62 11.28 45.31
C SER A 105 -42.44 9.91 45.95
N TYR A 106 -41.84 9.85 47.13
CA TYR A 106 -42.13 8.80 48.10
C TYR A 106 -42.49 9.47 49.43
N ALA A 107 -43.69 9.08 49.88
CA ALA A 107 -44.34 9.13 51.18
C ALA A 107 -43.68 9.95 52.30
#